data_AF-A0AAE7HB15-F1
#
_entry.id   AF-A0AAE7HB15-F1
#
_cell.length_a   1.000
_cell.length_b   1.000
_cell.length_c   1.000
_cell.angle_alpha   90.00
_cell.angle_beta   90.00
_cell.angle_gamma   90.00
#
_symmetry.space_group_name_H-M   'P 1'
#
loop_
_entity.id
_entity.type
_entity.pdbx_description
1 polymer ?
#
loop_
_entity_poly.entity_id
_entity_poly.type
_entity_poly.pdbx_seq_one_letter_code
_entity_poly.pdbx_strand_id
1 'polypeptide(L)'
;MARDKREYGLTGSDRKYIIQVKFGSNHIPAIEALLSNVVEPRENVLGAILFLARPGNFEDIENFIELANNNVSTLLNAAQVKDERT
;
A
#
# COMPACT_ATOMS: atom_id res chain seq x y z
N MET A 1 4.13 -13.72 -16.42
CA MET A 1 5.33 -13.50 -15.59
C MET A 1 4.95 -13.85 -14.15
N ALA A 2 5.77 -14.59 -13.41
CA ALA A 2 5.47 -14.85 -12.00
C ALA A 2 5.51 -13.51 -11.25
N ARG A 3 4.40 -13.10 -10.63
CA ARG A 3 4.36 -11.86 -9.84
C ARG A 3 5.36 -11.96 -8.69
N ASP A 4 6.12 -10.90 -8.47
CA ASP A 4 6.97 -10.82 -7.29
C ASP A 4 6.06 -10.74 -6.07
N LYS A 5 6.15 -11.72 -5.17
CA LYS A 5 5.33 -11.77 -3.94
C LYS A 5 5.52 -10.53 -3.06
N ARG A 6 6.63 -9.80 -3.25
CA ARG A 6 6.91 -8.55 -2.55
C ARG A 6 5.94 -7.43 -2.92
N GLU A 7 5.26 -7.50 -4.07
CA GLU A 7 4.30 -6.48 -4.51
C GLU A 7 3.07 -6.37 -3.60
N TYR A 8 2.79 -7.39 -2.79
CA TYR A 8 1.70 -7.37 -1.82
C TYR A 8 2.04 -6.70 -0.49
N GLY A 9 3.31 -6.39 -0.21
CA GLY A 9 3.70 -5.62 0.98
C GLY A 9 3.35 -6.26 2.32
N LEU A 10 3.28 -7.60 2.37
CA LEU A 10 2.81 -8.38 3.52
C LEU A 10 3.84 -8.49 4.67
N THR A 11 5.01 -7.86 4.51
CA THR A 11 6.01 -7.69 5.54
C THR A 11 6.56 -6.27 5.50
N GLY A 12 7.17 -5.81 6.60
CA GLY A 12 7.84 -4.50 6.63
C GLY A 12 8.94 -4.35 5.57
N SER A 13 9.68 -5.43 5.27
CA SER A 13 10.71 -5.42 4.22
C SER A 13 10.12 -5.28 2.82
N ASP A 14 8.99 -5.96 2.56
CA ASP A 14 8.29 -5.87 1.28
C ASP A 14 7.71 -4.47 1.08
N ARG A 15 7.15 -3.85 2.14
CA ARG A 15 6.69 -2.47 2.08
C ARG A 15 7.82 -1.51 1.74
N LYS A 16 8.99 -1.62 2.38
CA LYS A 16 10.16 -0.79 2.06
C LYS A 16 10.59 -0.95 0.61
N TYR A 17 10.57 -2.18 0.10
CA TYR A 17 10.85 -2.47 -1.30
C TYR A 17 9.82 -1.80 -2.24
N ILE A 18 8.52 -1.95 -1.98
CA ILE A 18 7.47 -1.30 -2.78
C ILE A 18 7.62 0.21 -2.74
N ILE A 19 7.86 0.78 -1.56
CA ILE A 19 8.02 2.22 -1.40
C ILE A 19 9.22 2.71 -2.22
N GLN A 20 10.35 2.01 -2.12
CA GLN A 20 11.53 2.30 -2.91
C GLN A 20 11.26 2.24 -4.42
N VAL A 21 10.54 1.22 -4.90
CA VAL A 21 10.24 1.04 -6.33
C VAL A 21 9.25 2.08 -6.84
N LYS A 22 8.20 2.40 -6.08
CA LYS A 22 7.11 3.29 -6.53
C LYS A 22 7.35 4.76 -6.27
N PHE A 23 8.06 5.11 -5.20
CA PHE A 23 8.20 6.49 -4.73
C PHE A 23 9.65 6.91 -4.56
N GLY A 24 10.59 5.97 -4.46
CA GLY A 24 12.02 6.22 -4.26
C GLY A 24 12.43 6.11 -2.79
N SER A 25 13.69 5.71 -2.55
CA SER A 25 14.21 5.41 -1.21
C SER A 25 14.13 6.58 -0.22
N ASN A 26 14.23 7.81 -0.72
CA ASN A 26 14.19 9.02 0.10
C ASN A 26 12.80 9.25 0.74
N HIS A 27 11.76 8.59 0.21
CA HIS A 27 10.38 8.74 0.68
C HIS A 27 9.94 7.64 1.64
N ILE A 28 10.80 6.65 1.93
CA ILE A 28 10.50 5.58 2.89
C ILE A 28 10.05 6.15 4.24
N PRO A 29 10.78 7.08 4.89
CA PRO A 29 10.39 7.57 6.21
C PRO A 29 9.05 8.32 6.18
N ALA A 30 8.81 9.11 5.12
CA ALA A 30 7.57 9.88 4.99
C ALA A 30 6.35 8.97 4.80
N ILE A 31 6.48 7.94 3.97
CA ILE A 31 5.38 7.00 3.72
C ILE A 31 5.16 6.08 4.92
N GLU A 32 6.21 5.64 5.61
CA GLU A 32 6.06 4.90 6.87
C GLU A 32 5.34 5.74 7.94
N ALA A 33 5.64 7.04 8.02
CA ALA A 33 4.94 7.96 8.90
C ALA A 33 3.45 8.07 8.52
N LEU A 34 3.12 8.21 7.22
CA LEU A 34 1.73 8.21 6.76
C LEU A 34 0.99 6.92 7.12
N LEU A 35 1.60 5.76 6.86
CA LEU A 35 1.02 4.45 7.17
C LEU A 35 0.78 4.23 8.66
N SER A 36 1.50 4.94 9.54
CA SER A 36 1.24 4.89 10.98
C SER A 36 -0.10 5.52 11.40
N ASN A 37 -0.76 6.28 10.51
CA ASN A 37 -2.10 6.84 10.72
C ASN A 37 -3.25 5.85 10.42
N VAL A 38 -2.93 4.61 10.02
CA VAL A 38 -3.94 3.56 9.84
C VAL A 38 -4.36 3.04 11.22
N VAL A 39 -5.66 3.09 11.53
CA VAL A 39 -6.23 2.74 12.85
C VAL A 39 -6.00 1.26 13.18
N GLU A 40 -6.16 0.38 12.19
CA GLU A 40 -5.89 -1.06 12.31
C GLU A 40 -4.82 -1.50 11.29
N PRO A 41 -3.52 -1.29 11.59
CA PRO A 41 -2.43 -1.45 10.63
C PRO A 41 -2.04 -2.93 10.44
N ARG A 42 -2.96 -3.73 9.90
CA ARG A 42 -2.69 -5.12 9.52
C ARG A 42 -1.85 -5.16 8.25
N GLU A 43 -0.97 -6.16 8.15
CA GLU A 43 -0.03 -6.29 7.02
C GLU A 43 -0.72 -6.28 5.65
N ASN A 44 -1.87 -6.93 5.51
CA ASN A 44 -2.67 -6.92 4.28
C ASN A 44 -3.31 -5.56 3.97
N VAL A 45 -3.65 -4.76 4.98
CA VAL A 45 -4.20 -3.40 4.81
C VAL A 45 -3.11 -2.45 4.35
N LEU A 46 -1.96 -2.46 5.05
CA LEU A 46 -0.80 -1.63 4.67
C LEU A 46 -0.29 -1.99 3.28
N GLY A 47 -0.23 -3.29 2.98
CA GLY A 47 0.10 -3.81 1.66
C GLY A 47 -0.88 -3.35 0.59
N ALA A 48 -2.19 -3.43 0.84
CA ALA A 48 -3.22 -2.99 -0.09
C ALA A 48 -3.14 -1.49 -0.41
N ILE A 49 -2.89 -0.63 0.59
CA ILE A 49 -2.68 0.81 0.39
C ILE A 49 -1.54 1.04 -0.60
N LEU A 50 -0.38 0.43 -0.35
CA LEU A 50 0.79 0.58 -1.21
C LEU A 50 0.60 -0.06 -2.58
N PHE A 51 -0.11 -1.19 -2.67
CA PHE A 51 -0.41 -1.88 -3.92
C PHE A 51 -1.31 -1.04 -4.82
N LEU A 52 -2.36 -0.45 -4.26
CA LEU A 52 -3.32 0.39 -4.96
C LEU A 52 -2.71 1.71 -5.42
N ALA A 53 -1.88 2.35 -4.59
CA ALA A 53 -1.25 3.62 -4.90
C ALA A 53 -0.42 3.59 -6.19
N ARG A 54 -0.55 4.64 -7.00
CA ARG A 54 0.22 4.80 -8.23
C ARG A 54 1.64 5.30 -7.92
N PRO A 55 2.65 4.90 -8.71
CA PRO A 55 4.01 5.41 -8.54
C PRO A 55 4.06 6.94 -8.52
N GLY A 56 4.80 7.50 -7.56
CA GLY A 56 4.97 8.94 -7.38
C GLY A 56 3.74 9.70 -6.86
N ASN A 57 2.58 9.06 -6.67
CA ASN A 57 1.38 9.74 -6.21
C ASN A 57 1.14 9.54 -4.71
N PHE A 58 1.56 10.52 -3.91
CA PHE A 58 1.41 10.49 -2.45
C PHE A 58 -0.03 10.68 -1.99
N GLU A 59 -0.84 11.43 -2.75
CA GLU A 59 -2.25 11.68 -2.45
C GLU A 59 -3.05 10.37 -2.47
N ASP A 60 -2.69 9.42 -3.35
CA ASP A 60 -3.30 8.09 -3.36
C ASP A 60 -3.10 7.38 -2.00
N ILE A 61 -1.94 7.53 -1.35
CA ILE A 61 -1.67 6.90 -0.04
C ILE A 61 -2.60 7.48 1.02
N GLU A 62 -2.72 8.80 1.09
CA GLU A 62 -3.60 9.48 2.04
C GLU A 62 -5.06 9.08 1.84
N ASN A 63 -5.53 9.09 0.59
CA ASN A 63 -6.89 8.66 0.23
C ASN A 63 -7.16 7.19 0.61
N PHE A 64 -6.19 6.30 0.40
CA PHE A 64 -6.34 4.90 0.77
C PHE A 64 -6.21 4.64 2.27
N ILE A 65 -5.48 5.48 3.02
CA ILE A 65 -5.50 5.46 4.48
C ILE A 65 -6.88 5.86 4.99
N GLU A 66 -7.46 6.94 4.46
CA GLU A 66 -8.81 7.36 4.81
C GLU A 66 -9.83 6.26 4.49
N LEU A 67 -9.73 5.65 3.31
CA LEU A 67 -10.58 4.53 2.93
C LEU A 67 -10.40 3.33 3.86
N ALA A 68 -9.16 2.99 4.24
CA ALA A 68 -8.88 1.91 5.18
C ALA A 68 -9.54 2.16 6.54
N ASN A 69 -9.41 3.38 7.06
CA ASN A 69 -9.94 3.77 8.36
C ASN A 69 -11.47 3.82 8.39
N ASN A 70 -12.11 4.20 7.27
CA ASN A 70 -13.56 4.25 7.16
C ASN A 70 -14.18 2.88 6.80
N ASN A 71 -13.57 2.14 5.87
CA ASN A 71 -14.07 0.85 5.39
C ASN A 71 -12.96 -0.03 4.80
N VAL A 72 -12.32 -0.82 5.67
CA VAL A 72 -11.26 -1.75 5.27
C VAL A 72 -11.72 -2.74 4.18
N SER A 73 -12.96 -3.22 4.24
CA SER A 73 -13.46 -4.19 3.25
C SER A 73 -13.46 -3.61 1.84
N THR A 74 -13.83 -2.34 1.67
CA THR A 74 -13.79 -1.66 0.37
C THR A 74 -12.37 -1.53 -0.16
N LEU A 75 -11.40 -1.20 0.69
CA LEU A 75 -9.99 -1.14 0.30
C LEU A 75 -9.49 -2.52 -0.21
N LEU A 76 -9.75 -3.57 0.55
CA LEU A 76 -9.29 -4.92 0.21
C LEU A 76 -9.96 -5.43 -1.08
N ASN A 77 -11.24 -5.15 -1.26
CA ASN A 77 -11.96 -5.47 -2.51
C ASN A 77 -11.37 -4.72 -3.71
N ALA A 78 -11.02 -3.44 -3.56
CA ALA A 78 -10.37 -2.67 -4.62
C ALA A 78 -9.00 -3.27 -4.99
N ALA A 79 -8.22 -3.68 -3.99
CA ALA A 79 -6.93 -4.34 -4.22
C ALA A 79 -7.11 -5.67 -4.96
N GLN A 80 -8.11 -6.47 -4.60
CA GLN A 80 -8.43 -7.72 -5.29
C GLN A 80 -8.84 -7.48 -6.75
N VAL A 81 -9.73 -6.51 -7.02
CA VAL A 81 -10.15 -6.20 -8.41
C VAL A 81 -8.98 -5.73 -9.26
N LYS A 82 -8.05 -4.96 -8.70
CA LYS A 82 -6.82 -4.57 -9.41
C LYS A 82 -5.94 -5.80 -9.69
N ASP A 83 -5.81 -6.69 -8.71
CA ASP A 83 -5.06 -7.93 -8.84
C ASP A 83 -5.62 -8.84 -9.94
N GLU A 84 -6.94 -8.95 -10.07
CA GLU A 84 -7.61 -9.74 -11.12
C GLU A 84 -7.42 -9.15 -12.54
N ARG A 85 -7.13 -7.84 -12.65
CA ARG A 85 -6.99 -7.12 -13.93
C ARG A 85 -5.55 -7.05 -14.46
N THR A 86 -4.56 -7.42 -13.64
CA THR A 86 -3.13 -7.22 -13.95
C THR A 86 -2.50 -8.51 -14.49
#